data_AF-A0A1S8C431-F1
#
_entry.id   AF-A0A1S8C431-F1
#
_cell.length_a   1.000
_cell.length_b   1.000
_cell.length_c   1.000
_cell.angle_alpha   90.00
_cell.angle_beta   90.00
_cell.angle_gamma   90.00
#
_symmetry.space_group_name_H-M   'P 1'
#
loop_
_entity.id
_entity.type
_entity.pdbx_description
1 polymer ?
#
loop_
_entity_poly.entity_id
_entity_poly.type
_entity_poly.pdbx_seq_one_letter_code
_entity_poly.pdbx_strand_id
1 'polypeptide(L)'
;SAAELATANGHRPAARLVFYDQRGHGTSGRGDAAHATIEQLGADLEAVLEARVPRGPVVLVGHSMGGMTVLAFARRRPELFGDRVVGAALVSTSSGNLGQLDFGLPQLLTRVRTAVLPVAAWTMRRRPAIAEHTRRLAKDVVSAATRALSFSSADVAPELGHYVDAMIAGTPVDVIAEFYPALVRLDQSGAIEPLRRVPVLVLTGDTDRMIPAEHSELIARELGRDEHGVDFVVVPGPAPGAARAP
;
A
#
# COMPACT_ATOMS: atom_id res chain seq x y z
N SER A 1 -11.97 -9.54 -11.10
CA SER A 1 -11.97 -9.12 -9.68
C SER A 1 -10.65 -9.51 -9.03
N ALA A 2 -10.27 -8.91 -7.89
CA ALA A 2 -9.04 -9.30 -7.16
C ALA A 2 -9.03 -10.81 -6.80
N ALA A 3 -10.21 -11.37 -6.48
CA ALA A 3 -10.38 -12.80 -6.23
C ALA A 3 -10.16 -13.67 -7.48
N GLU A 4 -10.57 -13.21 -8.66
CA GLU A 4 -10.30 -13.91 -9.93
C GLU A 4 -8.80 -13.92 -10.24
N LEU A 5 -8.10 -12.79 -10.07
CA LEU A 5 -6.65 -12.72 -10.28
C LEU A 5 -5.85 -13.56 -9.27
N ALA A 6 -6.24 -13.55 -8.00
CA ALA A 6 -5.61 -14.37 -6.96
C ALA A 6 -5.72 -15.88 -7.22
N THR A 7 -6.67 -16.30 -8.06
CA THR A 7 -6.90 -17.72 -8.42
C THR A 7 -6.63 -18.02 -9.90
N ALA A 8 -6.23 -17.02 -10.69
CA ALA A 8 -6.02 -17.14 -12.13
C ALA A 8 -4.81 -18.01 -12.52
N ASN A 9 -3.88 -18.24 -11.58
CA ASN A 9 -2.74 -19.16 -11.77
C ASN A 9 -3.12 -20.65 -11.61
N GLY A 10 -4.41 -20.98 -11.54
CA GLY A 10 -4.90 -22.34 -11.34
C GLY A 10 -4.81 -22.84 -9.89
N HIS A 11 -4.33 -22.00 -8.96
CA HIS A 11 -4.24 -22.36 -7.56
C HIS A 11 -5.59 -22.19 -6.86
N ARG A 12 -6.09 -23.26 -6.25
CA ARG A 12 -7.30 -23.25 -5.41
C ARG A 12 -6.84 -23.00 -3.97
N PRO A 13 -7.09 -21.82 -3.39
CA PRO A 13 -6.65 -21.54 -2.03
C PRO A 13 -7.36 -22.49 -1.06
N ALA A 14 -6.59 -23.10 -0.16
CA ALA A 14 -7.14 -23.94 0.92
C ALA A 14 -7.84 -23.12 2.01
N ALA A 15 -7.72 -21.78 1.97
CA ALA A 15 -8.32 -20.84 2.91
C ALA A 15 -9.35 -19.95 2.22
N ARG A 16 -10.32 -19.45 3.00
CA ARG A 16 -11.24 -18.41 2.55
C ARG A 16 -10.51 -17.08 2.46
N LEU A 17 -10.41 -16.52 1.26
CA LEU A 17 -9.79 -15.22 1.02
C LEU A 17 -10.80 -14.09 1.24
N VAL A 18 -10.39 -13.04 1.95
CA VAL A 18 -11.18 -11.83 2.18
C VAL A 18 -10.36 -10.64 1.73
N PHE A 19 -10.90 -9.86 0.80
CA PHE A 19 -10.32 -8.63 0.27
C PHE A 19 -11.27 -7.49 0.57
N TYR A 20 -10.73 -6.31 0.90
CA TYR A 20 -11.51 -5.10 1.11
C TYR A 20 -10.74 -3.88 0.60
N ASP A 21 -11.48 -2.87 0.16
CA ASP A 21 -10.88 -1.59 -0.21
C ASP A 21 -10.71 -0.73 1.05
N GLN A 22 -9.53 -0.16 1.24
CA GLN A 22 -9.30 0.79 2.34
C GLN A 22 -10.17 2.04 2.17
N ARG A 23 -10.46 2.76 3.26
CA ARG A 23 -11.23 4.02 3.17
C ARG A 23 -10.65 4.96 2.12
N GLY A 24 -11.52 5.60 1.35
CA GLY A 24 -11.14 6.48 0.25
C GLY A 24 -10.56 5.78 -0.99
N HIS A 25 -10.37 4.46 -0.98
CA HIS A 25 -9.88 3.70 -2.13
C HIS A 25 -11.01 2.87 -2.75
N GLY A 26 -10.91 2.62 -4.06
CA GLY A 26 -11.83 1.72 -4.76
C GLY A 26 -13.30 2.09 -4.56
N THR A 27 -14.05 1.17 -3.98
CA THR A 27 -15.49 1.33 -3.71
C THR A 27 -15.82 1.81 -2.28
N SER A 28 -14.81 1.93 -1.42
CA SER A 28 -14.99 2.35 -0.04
C SER A 28 -15.23 3.85 0.09
N GLY A 29 -16.14 4.23 0.98
CA GLY A 29 -16.39 5.62 1.33
C GLY A 29 -15.14 6.32 1.86
N ARG A 30 -15.05 7.62 1.62
CA ARG A 30 -13.86 8.42 1.97
C ARG A 30 -13.81 8.83 3.44
N GLY A 31 -14.94 9.22 4.01
CA GLY A 31 -15.00 9.80 5.36
C GLY A 31 -14.39 11.20 5.43
N ASP A 32 -14.16 11.68 6.64
CA ASP A 32 -13.47 12.95 6.90
C ASP A 32 -11.95 12.79 6.74
N ALA A 33 -11.30 13.72 6.04
CA ALA A 33 -9.86 13.75 5.81
C ALA A 33 -9.04 13.74 7.11
N ALA A 34 -9.58 14.23 8.23
CA ALA A 34 -8.93 14.13 9.55
C ALA A 34 -8.69 12.68 9.99
N HIS A 35 -9.44 11.73 9.43
CA HIS A 35 -9.32 10.29 9.69
C HIS A 35 -8.51 9.55 8.61
N ALA A 36 -7.82 10.26 7.72
CA ALA A 36 -6.85 9.68 6.78
C ALA A 36 -5.52 9.37 7.50
N THR A 37 -5.58 8.49 8.51
CA THR A 37 -4.43 8.09 9.34
C THR A 37 -4.24 6.58 9.33
N ILE A 38 -3.00 6.12 9.53
CA ILE A 38 -2.71 4.68 9.60
C ILE A 38 -3.38 4.04 10.83
N GLU A 39 -3.50 4.78 11.93
CA GLU A 39 -4.25 4.38 13.12
C GLU A 39 -5.72 4.09 12.80
N GLN A 40 -6.35 4.96 12.00
CA GLN A 40 -7.73 4.75 11.57
C GLN A 40 -7.84 3.51 10.68
N LEU A 41 -6.90 3.30 9.76
CA LEU A 41 -6.89 2.08 8.94
C LEU A 41 -6.80 0.81 9.80
N GLY A 42 -6.04 0.84 10.89
CA GLY A 42 -5.99 -0.25 11.86
C GLY A 42 -7.35 -0.52 12.52
N ALA A 43 -8.10 0.53 12.88
CA ALA A 43 -9.46 0.41 13.40
C ALA A 43 -10.46 -0.07 12.33
N ASP A 44 -10.24 0.27 11.07
CA ASP A 44 -11.09 -0.22 9.97
C ASP A 44 -10.86 -1.71 9.71
N LEU A 45 -9.60 -2.17 9.78
CA LEU A 45 -9.28 -3.59 9.67
C LEU A 45 -9.95 -4.39 10.79
N GLU A 46 -9.96 -3.87 12.02
CA GLU A 46 -10.71 -4.46 13.14
C GLU A 46 -12.20 -4.60 12.80
N ALA A 47 -12.85 -3.53 12.32
CA ALA A 47 -14.26 -3.56 11.94
C ALA A 47 -14.55 -4.57 10.80
N VAL A 48 -13.65 -4.69 9.83
CA VAL A 48 -13.75 -5.69 8.75
C VAL A 48 -13.66 -7.10 9.30
N LEU A 49 -12.73 -7.36 10.23
CA LEU A 49 -12.60 -8.67 10.87
C LEU A 49 -13.87 -9.02 11.64
N GLU A 50 -14.40 -8.11 12.45
CA GLU A 50 -15.64 -8.33 13.20
C GLU A 50 -16.83 -8.63 12.27
N ALA A 51 -16.97 -7.87 11.18
CA ALA A 51 -18.11 -7.99 10.27
C ALA A 51 -18.03 -9.21 9.35
N ARG A 52 -16.83 -9.59 8.88
CA ARG A 52 -16.66 -10.59 7.80
C ARG A 52 -16.07 -11.91 8.30
N VAL A 53 -15.32 -11.87 9.39
CA VAL A 53 -14.64 -13.01 9.98
C VAL A 53 -14.80 -12.96 11.51
N PRO A 54 -16.02 -13.11 12.06
CA PRO A 54 -16.24 -12.95 13.51
C PRO A 54 -15.63 -14.08 14.36
N ARG A 55 -15.27 -15.23 13.76
CA ARG A 55 -14.79 -16.44 14.43
C ARG A 55 -13.71 -17.16 13.63
N GLY A 56 -12.94 -18.06 14.27
CA GLY A 56 -11.85 -18.86 13.69
C GLY A 56 -10.51 -18.12 13.40
N PRO A 57 -9.39 -18.80 13.26
CA PRO A 57 -8.09 -18.16 13.06
C PRO A 57 -8.03 -17.36 11.75
N VAL A 58 -7.21 -16.31 11.71
CA VAL A 58 -6.94 -15.49 10.52
C VAL A 58 -5.45 -15.29 10.29
N VAL A 59 -5.07 -15.19 9.03
CA VAL A 59 -3.75 -14.70 8.60
C VAL A 59 -3.95 -13.33 7.97
N LEU A 60 -3.17 -12.35 8.41
CA LEU A 60 -3.24 -10.98 7.90
C LEU A 60 -2.19 -10.78 6.81
N VAL A 61 -2.58 -10.26 5.65
CA VAL A 61 -1.65 -9.96 4.56
C VAL A 61 -1.78 -8.49 4.22
N GLY A 62 -0.68 -7.75 4.33
CA GLY A 62 -0.63 -6.31 4.09
C GLY A 62 0.48 -5.94 3.12
N HIS A 63 0.11 -5.32 2.00
CA HIS A 63 1.05 -4.75 1.03
C HIS A 63 1.14 -3.24 1.20
N SER A 64 2.35 -2.67 1.24
CA SER A 64 2.59 -1.23 1.38
C SER A 64 1.78 -0.64 2.54
N MET A 65 0.90 0.34 2.30
CA MET A 65 0.02 0.90 3.33
C MET A 65 -0.84 -0.15 4.06
N GLY A 66 -1.17 -1.27 3.41
CA GLY A 66 -1.82 -2.41 4.04
C GLY A 66 -0.95 -3.10 5.10
N GLY A 67 0.38 -3.15 4.91
CA GLY A 67 1.32 -3.64 5.92
C GLY A 67 1.35 -2.71 7.13
N MET A 68 1.39 -1.40 6.90
CA MET A 68 1.31 -0.37 7.95
C MET A 68 -0.01 -0.47 8.73
N THR A 69 -1.10 -0.82 8.03
CA THR A 69 -2.42 -1.07 8.62
C THR A 69 -2.41 -2.28 9.55
N VAL A 70 -1.75 -3.38 9.14
CA VAL A 70 -1.56 -4.57 9.99
C VAL A 70 -0.76 -4.22 11.24
N LEU A 71 0.31 -3.43 11.11
CA LEU A 71 1.08 -2.94 12.26
C LEU A 71 0.21 -2.08 13.19
N ALA A 72 -0.53 -1.10 12.67
CA ALA A 72 -1.42 -0.29 13.51
C ALA A 72 -2.50 -1.12 14.22
N PHE A 73 -3.05 -2.14 13.55
CA PHE A 73 -3.96 -3.10 14.18
C PHE A 73 -3.27 -3.91 15.27
N ALA A 74 -2.03 -4.38 15.04
CA ALA A 74 -1.24 -5.10 16.04
C ALA A 74 -0.99 -4.27 17.30
N ARG A 75 -0.64 -2.99 17.14
CA ARG A 75 -0.49 -2.05 18.26
C ARG A 75 -1.80 -1.83 19.01
N ARG A 76 -2.93 -1.80 18.29
CA ARG A 76 -4.25 -1.54 18.85
C ARG A 76 -4.85 -2.74 19.59
N ARG A 77 -4.68 -3.95 19.04
CA ARG A 77 -5.26 -5.21 19.54
C ARG A 77 -4.18 -6.29 19.74
N PRO A 78 -3.13 -6.04 20.55
CA PRO A 78 -2.00 -6.95 20.69
C PRO A 78 -2.40 -8.31 21.28
N GLU A 79 -3.48 -8.37 22.06
CA GLU A 79 -4.01 -9.58 22.67
C GLU A 79 -4.61 -10.57 21.66
N LEU A 80 -4.86 -10.15 20.41
CA LEU A 80 -5.40 -11.01 19.37
C LEU A 80 -4.32 -11.83 18.64
N PHE A 81 -3.04 -11.49 18.80
CA PHE A 81 -1.93 -12.19 18.13
C PHE A 81 -1.52 -13.43 18.93
N GLY A 82 -1.56 -14.59 18.29
CA GLY A 82 -1.31 -15.92 18.87
C GLY A 82 -2.55 -16.83 18.76
N ASP A 83 -3.71 -16.33 19.18
CA ASP A 83 -4.96 -17.10 19.18
C ASP A 83 -5.84 -16.79 17.96
N ARG A 84 -6.08 -15.49 17.72
CA ARG A 84 -7.01 -15.02 16.68
C ARG A 84 -6.27 -14.80 15.38
N VAL A 85 -5.25 -13.96 15.41
CA VAL A 85 -4.29 -13.80 14.32
C VAL A 85 -3.24 -14.86 14.54
N VAL A 86 -3.09 -15.77 13.58
CA VAL A 86 -2.17 -16.91 13.66
C VAL A 86 -0.99 -16.80 12.69
N GLY A 87 -0.91 -15.68 11.97
CA GLY A 87 0.20 -15.37 11.08
C GLY A 87 0.02 -14.03 10.39
N ALA A 88 1.13 -13.47 9.89
CA ALA A 88 1.11 -12.24 9.13
C ALA A 88 2.05 -12.30 7.91
N ALA A 89 1.73 -11.55 6.86
CA ALA A 89 2.62 -11.29 5.74
C ALA A 89 2.68 -9.78 5.48
N LEU A 90 3.88 -9.23 5.54
CA LEU A 90 4.20 -7.81 5.35
C LEU A 90 4.98 -7.67 4.05
N VAL A 91 4.38 -7.05 3.04
CA VAL A 91 4.92 -7.01 1.67
C VAL A 91 5.21 -5.58 1.25
N SER A 92 6.46 -5.28 0.85
CA SER A 92 6.89 -3.96 0.38
C SER A 92 6.34 -2.83 1.26
N THR A 93 6.63 -2.88 2.56
CA THR A 93 6.04 -1.98 3.57
C THR A 93 7.11 -1.45 4.52
N SER A 94 6.73 -0.52 5.40
CA SER A 94 7.60 0.05 6.41
C SER A 94 6.94 0.08 7.80
N SER A 95 7.76 -0.04 8.86
CA SER A 95 7.38 0.24 10.25
C SER A 95 7.61 1.71 10.66
N GLY A 96 8.20 2.54 9.80
CA GLY A 96 8.39 3.98 10.07
C GLY A 96 9.39 4.68 9.15
N ASN A 97 9.86 5.88 9.53
CA ASN A 97 10.90 6.64 8.82
C ASN A 97 10.59 7.00 7.35
N LEU A 98 9.32 6.96 6.95
CA LEU A 98 8.91 7.29 5.58
C LEU A 98 9.04 8.78 5.25
N GLY A 99 9.18 9.66 6.26
CA GLY A 99 9.43 11.08 6.05
C GLY A 99 10.78 11.39 5.38
N GLN A 100 11.68 10.41 5.28
CA GLN A 100 12.95 10.52 4.55
C GLN A 100 12.83 10.08 3.08
N LEU A 101 11.70 9.47 2.69
CA LEU A 101 11.43 9.08 1.31
C LEU A 101 10.73 10.22 0.58
N ASP A 102 11.27 10.63 -0.57
CA ASP A 102 10.65 11.68 -1.38
C ASP A 102 9.38 11.19 -2.12
N PHE A 103 9.03 9.89 -2.09
CA PHE A 103 7.86 9.28 -2.76
C PHE A 103 7.63 9.77 -4.23
N GLY A 104 8.69 10.22 -4.91
CA GLY A 104 8.60 10.81 -6.25
C GLY A 104 8.06 12.26 -6.31
N LEU A 105 7.83 12.91 -5.17
CA LEU A 105 7.42 14.32 -5.07
C LEU A 105 8.63 15.19 -4.63
N PRO A 106 9.41 15.76 -5.57
CA PRO A 106 10.47 16.69 -5.20
C PRO A 106 9.87 17.88 -4.42
N GLN A 107 10.52 18.26 -3.31
CA GLN A 107 10.08 19.33 -2.38
C GLN A 107 9.74 20.68 -3.06
N LEU A 108 10.25 20.88 -4.29
CA LEU A 108 9.94 22.01 -5.15
C LEU A 108 8.46 22.07 -5.59
N LEU A 109 7.81 20.92 -5.82
CA LEU A 109 6.39 20.83 -6.21
C LEU A 109 5.46 21.37 -5.14
N THR A 110 5.78 21.19 -3.85
CA THR A 110 4.97 21.70 -2.73
C THR A 110 4.90 23.23 -2.70
N ARG A 111 6.00 23.92 -3.07
CA ARG A 111 6.04 25.39 -3.17
C ARG A 111 5.33 25.92 -4.42
N VAL A 112 5.41 25.18 -5.53
CA VAL A 112 4.67 25.52 -6.76
C VAL A 112 3.17 25.30 -6.57
N ARG A 113 2.77 24.25 -5.85
CA ARG A 113 1.38 23.88 -5.56
C ARG A 113 0.60 25.00 -4.86
N THR A 114 1.19 25.66 -3.85
CA THR A 114 0.50 26.72 -3.09
C THR A 114 0.31 28.02 -3.88
N ALA A 115 1.20 28.32 -4.82
CA ALA A 115 1.10 29.52 -5.67
C ALA A 115 0.21 29.30 -6.91
N VAL A 116 0.28 28.11 -7.53
CA VAL A 116 -0.36 27.84 -8.82
C VAL A 116 -1.80 27.31 -8.67
N LEU A 117 -2.10 26.52 -7.64
CA LEU A 117 -3.45 25.99 -7.43
C LEU A 117 -4.56 27.04 -7.31
N PRO A 118 -4.43 28.15 -6.56
CA PRO A 118 -5.50 29.14 -6.46
C PRO A 118 -5.77 29.84 -7.79
N VAL A 119 -4.73 30.10 -8.59
CA VAL A 119 -4.85 30.69 -9.93
C VAL A 119 -5.48 29.70 -10.91
N ALA A 120 -5.03 28.44 -10.90
CA ALA A 120 -5.60 27.39 -11.73
C ALA A 120 -7.07 27.11 -11.37
N ALA A 121 -7.41 27.02 -10.08
CA ALA A 121 -8.78 26.83 -9.60
C ALA A 121 -9.71 27.98 -9.99
N TRP A 122 -9.23 29.23 -9.90
CA TRP A 122 -9.96 30.40 -10.37
C TRP A 122 -10.21 30.36 -11.89
N THR A 123 -9.21 29.93 -12.66
CA THR A 123 -9.30 29.83 -14.13
C THR A 123 -10.24 28.71 -14.57
N MET A 124 -10.16 27.55 -13.89
CA MET A 124 -11.01 26.38 -14.14
C MET A 124 -12.48 26.66 -13.83
N ARG A 125 -12.79 27.46 -12.79
CA ARG A 125 -14.17 27.91 -12.49
C ARG A 125 -14.78 28.79 -13.57
N ARG A 126 -13.97 29.43 -14.42
CA ARG A 126 -14.44 30.34 -15.48
C ARG A 126 -14.50 29.71 -16.86
N ARG A 127 -13.86 28.54 -17.08
CA ARG A 127 -13.79 27.88 -18.39
C ARG A 127 -13.91 26.35 -18.27
N PRO A 128 -15.14 25.80 -18.31
CA PRO A 128 -15.40 24.36 -18.11
C PRO A 128 -14.70 23.45 -19.13
N ALA A 129 -14.58 23.89 -20.40
CA ALA A 129 -13.93 23.12 -21.46
C ALA A 129 -12.42 22.93 -21.23
N ILE A 130 -11.76 23.90 -20.58
CA ILE A 130 -10.34 23.80 -20.23
C ILE A 130 -10.17 22.84 -19.05
N ALA A 131 -11.04 22.91 -18.04
CA ALA A 131 -11.01 22.00 -16.89
C ALA A 131 -11.16 20.52 -17.31
N GLU A 132 -12.05 20.23 -18.26
CA GLU A 132 -12.25 18.87 -18.77
C GLU A 132 -11.02 18.35 -19.53
N HIS A 133 -10.41 19.19 -20.37
CA HIS A 133 -9.22 18.84 -21.15
C HIS A 133 -7.98 18.66 -20.26
N THR A 134 -7.77 19.58 -19.30
CA THR A 134 -6.70 19.49 -18.30
C THR A 134 -6.87 18.25 -17.41
N ARG A 135 -8.09 17.88 -17.02
CA ARG A 135 -8.34 16.66 -16.23
C ARG A 135 -7.94 15.39 -16.98
N ARG A 136 -8.21 15.32 -18.28
CA ARG A 136 -7.84 14.15 -19.11
C ARG A 136 -6.33 14.04 -19.27
N LEU A 137 -5.64 15.14 -19.58
CA LEU A 137 -4.18 15.15 -19.70
C LEU A 137 -3.49 14.88 -18.36
N ALA A 138 -4.01 15.42 -17.26
CA ALA A 138 -3.49 15.14 -15.92
C ALA A 138 -3.67 13.66 -15.55
N LYS A 139 -4.76 13.01 -15.96
CA LYS A 139 -5.00 11.58 -15.72
C LYS A 139 -3.89 10.71 -16.34
N ASP A 140 -3.48 11.01 -17.57
CA ASP A 140 -2.48 10.22 -18.29
C ASP A 140 -1.08 10.42 -17.68
N VAL A 141 -0.74 11.65 -17.28
CA VAL A 141 0.53 11.96 -16.60
C VAL A 141 0.60 11.32 -15.22
N VAL A 142 -0.49 11.38 -14.44
CA VAL A 142 -0.59 10.71 -13.13
C VAL A 142 -0.46 9.20 -13.32
N SER A 143 -1.18 8.62 -14.28
CA SER A 143 -1.07 7.18 -14.58
C SER A 143 0.35 6.77 -14.95
N ALA A 144 1.05 7.55 -15.76
CA ALA A 144 2.44 7.28 -16.14
C ALA A 144 3.41 7.39 -14.95
N ALA A 145 3.26 8.43 -14.11
CA ALA A 145 4.06 8.61 -12.90
C ALA A 145 3.82 7.47 -11.90
N THR A 146 2.56 7.06 -11.69
CA THR A 146 2.25 5.96 -10.78
C THR A 146 2.77 4.63 -11.32
N ARG A 147 2.70 4.36 -12.63
CA ARG A 147 3.34 3.16 -13.21
C ARG A 147 4.85 3.15 -13.01
N ALA A 148 5.52 4.29 -13.24
CA ALA A 148 6.97 4.40 -13.08
C ALA A 148 7.44 4.24 -11.62
N LEU A 149 6.58 4.57 -10.65
CA LEU A 149 6.82 4.36 -9.23
C LEU A 149 6.41 2.94 -8.76
N SER A 150 5.41 2.32 -9.40
CA SER A 150 4.85 1.02 -8.98
C SER A 150 5.55 -0.18 -9.64
N PHE A 151 6.28 0.03 -10.74
CA PHE A 151 6.97 -1.03 -11.46
C PHE A 151 8.43 -0.69 -11.70
N SER A 152 9.32 -1.62 -11.36
CA SER A 152 10.76 -1.50 -11.65
C SER A 152 11.12 -1.86 -13.09
N SER A 153 10.19 -2.45 -13.85
CA SER A 153 10.36 -2.85 -15.26
C SER A 153 9.11 -2.57 -16.10
N ALA A 154 9.32 -2.36 -17.40
CA ALA A 154 8.25 -2.25 -18.38
C ALA A 154 7.73 -3.63 -18.86
N ASP A 155 8.43 -4.72 -18.54
CA ASP A 155 8.06 -6.10 -18.91
C ASP A 155 7.19 -6.74 -17.82
N VAL A 156 5.96 -6.25 -17.70
CA VAL A 156 4.93 -6.76 -16.79
C VAL A 156 3.88 -7.47 -17.64
N ALA A 157 3.41 -8.65 -17.20
CA ALA A 157 2.32 -9.36 -17.87
C ALA A 157 1.13 -8.40 -18.05
N PRO A 158 0.56 -8.24 -19.27
CA PRO A 158 -0.46 -7.23 -19.56
C PRO A 158 -1.66 -7.28 -18.60
N GLU A 159 -2.04 -8.47 -18.14
CA GLU A 159 -3.14 -8.71 -17.20
C GLU A 159 -2.81 -8.18 -15.80
N LEU A 160 -1.56 -8.35 -15.35
CA LEU A 160 -1.06 -7.81 -14.08
C LEU A 160 -0.88 -6.29 -14.17
N GLY A 161 -0.40 -5.78 -15.31
CA GLY A 161 -0.33 -4.36 -15.62
C GLY A 161 -1.71 -3.69 -15.57
N HIS A 162 -2.71 -4.29 -16.20
CA HIS A 162 -4.09 -3.80 -16.17
C HIS A 162 -4.72 -3.87 -14.77
N TYR A 163 -4.41 -4.89 -13.97
CA TYR A 163 -4.89 -4.98 -12.60
C TYR A 163 -4.31 -3.89 -11.69
N VAL A 164 -2.99 -3.69 -11.76
CA VAL A 164 -2.31 -2.64 -11.00
C VAL A 164 -2.73 -1.26 -11.50
N ASP A 165 -2.91 -1.07 -12.81
CA ASP A 165 -3.50 0.14 -13.39
C ASP A 165 -4.93 0.39 -12.87
N ALA A 166 -5.74 -0.66 -12.72
CA ALA A 166 -7.08 -0.54 -12.16
C ALA A 166 -7.06 -0.20 -10.65
N MET A 167 -6.12 -0.75 -9.87
CA MET A 167 -5.91 -0.36 -8.46
C MET A 167 -5.40 1.08 -8.32
N ILE A 168 -4.43 1.47 -9.15
CA ILE A 168 -3.84 2.81 -9.21
C ILE A 168 -4.90 3.84 -9.63
N ALA A 169 -5.61 3.59 -10.72
CA ALA A 169 -6.65 4.49 -11.23
C ALA A 169 -7.86 4.58 -10.27
N GLY A 170 -8.05 3.58 -9.41
CA GLY A 170 -9.04 3.54 -8.34
C GLY A 170 -8.64 4.30 -7.07
N THR A 171 -7.44 4.90 -7.02
CA THR A 171 -6.97 5.73 -5.89
C THR A 171 -6.88 7.19 -6.33
N PRO A 172 -7.89 8.02 -6.01
CA PRO A 172 -7.90 9.42 -6.43
C PRO A 172 -6.70 10.19 -5.86
N VAL A 173 -6.11 11.11 -6.65
CA VAL A 173 -4.89 11.87 -6.28
C VAL A 173 -5.06 12.66 -4.98
N ASP A 174 -6.26 13.13 -4.70
CA ASP A 174 -6.63 13.82 -3.48
C ASP A 174 -6.67 12.88 -2.27
N VAL A 175 -7.01 11.59 -2.43
CA VAL A 175 -6.88 10.57 -1.38
C VAL A 175 -5.40 10.31 -1.07
N ILE A 176 -4.55 10.19 -2.09
CA ILE A 176 -3.09 10.08 -1.90
C ILE A 176 -2.57 11.29 -1.11
N ALA A 177 -3.02 12.50 -1.47
CA ALA A 177 -2.62 13.73 -0.79
C ALA A 177 -3.13 13.82 0.67
N GLU A 178 -4.29 13.25 0.98
CA GLU A 178 -4.84 13.18 2.34
C GLU A 178 -4.05 12.23 3.24
N PHE A 179 -3.57 11.10 2.71
CA PHE A 179 -2.77 10.15 3.48
C PHE A 179 -1.28 10.54 3.57
N TYR A 180 -0.79 11.43 2.72
CA TYR A 180 0.62 11.84 2.70
C TYR A 180 1.14 12.32 4.08
N PRO A 181 0.45 13.20 4.84
CA PRO A 181 0.91 13.60 6.17
C PRO A 181 1.01 12.43 7.16
N ALA A 182 0.12 11.44 7.04
CA ALA A 182 0.14 10.25 7.89
C ALA A 182 1.33 9.33 7.55
N LEU A 183 1.66 9.19 6.26
CA LEU A 183 2.83 8.44 5.81
C LEU A 183 4.13 9.10 6.30
N VAL A 184 4.28 10.41 6.12
CA VAL A 184 5.50 11.15 6.54
C VAL A 184 5.74 11.05 8.06
N ARG A 185 4.68 11.02 8.86
CA ARG A 185 4.75 10.94 10.33
C ARG A 185 4.72 9.51 10.86
N LEU A 186 4.77 8.51 10.00
CA LEU A 186 4.61 7.12 10.41
C LEU A 186 5.71 6.69 11.39
N ASP A 187 5.28 6.25 12.56
CA ASP A 187 6.07 5.49 13.51
C ASP A 187 5.21 4.36 14.09
N GLN A 188 5.58 3.13 13.74
CA GLN A 188 4.99 1.88 14.20
C GLN A 188 6.05 0.97 14.85
N SER A 189 7.18 1.52 15.34
CA SER A 189 8.24 0.75 16.00
C SER A 189 7.72 -0.11 17.17
N GLY A 190 6.79 0.42 17.98
CA GLY A 190 6.13 -0.31 19.07
C GLY A 190 5.06 -1.33 18.63
N ALA A 191 4.76 -1.41 17.32
CA ALA A 191 3.76 -2.32 16.78
C ALA A 191 4.30 -3.71 16.41
N ILE A 192 5.62 -3.90 16.46
CA ILE A 192 6.28 -5.14 16.06
C ILE A 192 6.13 -6.25 17.10
N GLU A 193 6.13 -5.90 18.40
CA GLU A 193 6.14 -6.86 19.50
C GLU A 193 4.99 -7.89 19.45
N PRO A 194 3.73 -7.53 19.16
CA PRO A 194 2.65 -8.51 19.04
C PRO A 194 2.85 -9.50 17.88
N LEU A 195 3.50 -9.08 16.79
CA LEU A 195 3.75 -9.95 15.64
C LEU A 195 4.75 -11.06 15.95
N ARG A 196 5.64 -10.90 16.94
CA ARG A 196 6.57 -11.95 17.38
C ARG A 196 5.89 -13.21 17.91
N ARG A 197 4.59 -13.14 18.24
CA ARG A 197 3.81 -14.26 18.76
C ARG A 197 3.31 -15.21 17.67
N VAL A 198 3.51 -14.87 16.40
CA VAL A 198 2.98 -15.62 15.27
C VAL A 198 4.03 -15.74 14.17
N PRO A 199 3.91 -16.72 13.26
CA PRO A 199 4.72 -16.74 12.05
C PRO A 199 4.51 -15.48 11.20
N VAL A 200 5.61 -14.86 10.74
CA VAL A 200 5.59 -13.65 9.91
C VAL A 200 6.45 -13.83 8.67
N LEU A 201 5.85 -13.60 7.51
CA LEU A 201 6.58 -13.40 6.26
C LEU A 201 6.83 -11.90 6.05
N VAL A 202 8.08 -11.51 5.81
CA VAL A 202 8.47 -10.18 5.33
C VAL A 202 8.99 -10.33 3.92
N LEU A 203 8.33 -9.70 2.94
CA LEU A 203 8.66 -9.86 1.52
C LEU A 203 8.88 -8.49 0.86
N THR A 204 9.93 -8.35 0.07
CA THR A 204 10.20 -7.12 -0.71
C THR A 204 10.85 -7.45 -2.04
N GLY A 205 10.71 -6.55 -3.02
CA GLY A 205 11.55 -6.58 -4.22
C GLY A 205 12.91 -5.93 -3.96
N ASP A 206 13.98 -6.44 -4.59
CA ASP A 206 15.32 -5.80 -4.56
C ASP A 206 15.40 -4.48 -5.35
N THR A 207 14.43 -4.27 -6.24
CA THR A 207 14.32 -3.12 -7.14
C THR A 207 13.11 -2.25 -6.82
N ASP A 208 12.53 -2.40 -5.63
CA ASP A 208 11.44 -1.56 -5.14
C ASP A 208 11.94 -0.12 -4.96
N ARG A 209 11.44 0.78 -5.83
CA ARG A 209 11.81 2.20 -5.83
C ARG A 209 10.93 3.05 -4.92
N MET A 210 9.81 2.50 -4.47
CA MET A 210 8.83 3.22 -3.65
C MET A 210 9.12 3.04 -2.18
N ILE A 211 9.37 1.80 -1.76
CA ILE A 211 9.76 1.46 -0.39
C ILE A 211 11.03 0.62 -0.48
N PRO A 212 12.21 1.25 -0.33
CA PRO A 212 13.49 0.57 -0.41
C PRO A 212 13.57 -0.64 0.53
N ALA A 213 14.26 -1.70 0.11
CA ALA A 213 14.32 -2.99 0.80
C ALA A 213 14.81 -2.88 2.25
N GLU A 214 15.59 -1.84 2.57
CA GLU A 214 16.07 -1.49 3.90
C GLU A 214 14.95 -1.38 4.93
N HIS A 215 13.75 -0.95 4.53
CA HIS A 215 12.58 -0.91 5.42
C HIS A 215 12.10 -2.32 5.80
N SER A 216 12.07 -3.23 4.84
CA SER A 216 11.72 -4.63 5.09
C SER A 216 12.81 -5.35 5.89
N GLU A 217 14.08 -5.03 5.63
CA GLU A 217 15.20 -5.52 6.46
C GLU A 217 15.10 -5.02 7.90
N LEU A 218 14.72 -3.76 8.13
CA LEU A 218 14.50 -3.22 9.46
C LEU A 218 13.38 -3.98 10.18
N ILE A 219 12.23 -4.16 9.54
CA ILE A 219 11.11 -4.94 10.10
C ILE A 219 11.57 -6.37 10.46
N ALA A 220 12.28 -7.05 9.56
CA ALA A 220 12.77 -8.39 9.81
C ALA A 220 13.77 -8.44 10.99
N ARG A 221 14.65 -7.44 11.13
CA ARG A 221 15.55 -7.30 12.28
C ARG A 221 14.78 -7.07 13.58
N GLU A 222 13.79 -6.18 13.57
CA GLU A 222 12.95 -5.88 14.73
C GLU A 222 12.13 -7.11 15.16
N LEU A 223 11.70 -7.95 14.23
CA LEU A 223 11.02 -9.21 14.53
C LEU A 223 11.94 -10.30 15.08
N GLY A 224 13.27 -10.18 14.91
CA GLY A 224 14.23 -11.23 15.22
C GLY A 224 14.39 -12.19 14.03
N ARG A 225 15.06 -11.74 12.97
CA ARG A 225 15.24 -12.44 11.68
C ARG A 225 15.70 -13.91 11.76
N ASP A 226 16.33 -14.30 12.86
CA ASP A 226 16.85 -15.66 13.09
C ASP A 226 16.04 -16.44 14.16
N GLU A 227 14.93 -15.88 14.65
CA GLU A 227 14.00 -16.54 15.56
C GLU A 227 13.03 -17.43 14.80
N HIS A 228 12.50 -18.46 15.48
CA HIS A 228 11.59 -19.42 14.85
C HIS A 228 10.29 -18.72 14.44
N GLY A 229 9.99 -18.70 13.14
CA GLY A 229 8.72 -18.19 12.60
C GLY A 229 8.82 -16.90 11.79
N VAL A 230 10.00 -16.29 11.62
CA VAL A 230 10.18 -15.12 10.73
C VAL A 230 10.85 -15.54 9.43
N ASP A 231 10.14 -15.41 8.32
CA ASP A 231 10.68 -15.62 6.97
C ASP A 231 10.93 -14.25 6.31
N PHE A 232 12.17 -13.96 5.92
CA PHE A 232 12.49 -12.75 5.15
C PHE A 232 12.92 -13.09 3.73
N VAL A 233 12.15 -12.63 2.75
CA VAL A 233 12.32 -12.95 1.33
C VAL A 233 12.51 -11.68 0.51
N VAL A 234 13.62 -11.64 -0.22
CA VAL A 234 13.87 -10.61 -1.24
C VAL A 234 13.66 -11.24 -2.61
N VAL A 235 12.68 -10.72 -3.36
CA VAL A 235 12.38 -11.19 -4.71
C VAL A 235 13.27 -10.42 -5.69
N PRO A 236 14.08 -11.12 -6.51
CA PRO A 236 14.92 -10.46 -7.48
C PRO A 236 14.08 -9.85 -8.61
N GLY A 237 14.41 -8.62 -8.98
CA GLY A 237 13.84 -7.94 -10.12
C GLY A 237 14.29 -8.56 -11.44
N PRO A 238 13.65 -8.19 -12.56
CA PRO A 238 14.07 -8.65 -13.87
C PRO A 238 15.48 -8.14 -14.18
N ALA A 239 16.33 -9.02 -14.69
CA ALA A 239 17.69 -8.66 -15.09
C ALA A 239 17.66 -7.56 -16.16
N PRO A 240 18.55 -6.54 -16.09
CA PRO A 240 18.63 -5.53 -17.12
C PRO A 240 18.89 -6.17 -18.49
N GLY A 241 17.94 -6.00 -19.43
CA GLY A 241 18.03 -6.53 -20.79
C GLY A 241 17.33 -7.87 -21.05
N ALA A 242 16.63 -8.46 -20.08
CA ALA A 242 15.78 -9.62 -20.30
C ALA A 242 14.47 -9.21 -20.99
N ALA A 243 14.53 -8.90 -22.29
CA ALA A 243 13.33 -8.97 -23.11
C ALA A 243 12.91 -10.44 -23.20
N ARG A 244 11.65 -10.76 -22.91
CA ARG A 244 11.08 -12.07 -23.24
C ARG A 244 11.39 -12.39 -24.71
N ALA A 245 12.01 -13.54 -24.95
CA ALA A 245 12.03 -14.14 -26.28
C ALA A 245 10.57 -14.36 -26.72
N PRO A 246 10.27 -14.17 -28.02
CA PRO A 246 8.90 -14.09 -28.55
C PRO A 246 8.04 -15.32 -28.25
#